data_AF-A0A8C5SBN4-F1
#
_entry.id   AF-A0A8C5SBN4-F1
#
_cell.length_a   1.000
_cell.length_b   1.000
_cell.length_c   1.000
_cell.angle_alpha   90.00
_cell.angle_beta   90.00
_cell.angle_gamma   90.00
#
_symmetry.space_group_name_H-M   'P 1'
#
loop_
_entity.id
_entity.type
_entity.pdbx_description
1 polymer ?
#
loop_
_entity_poly.entity_id
_entity_poly.type
_entity_poly.pdbx_seq_one_letter_code
_entity_poly.pdbx_strand_id
1 'polypeptide(L)'
;MPFVELETNVPAAQLPRDLPARLSAAAAAILGKPEERVAATVKGELELALAMGGSAAPGALLSVWAVGAVGSAEQNRTHSARFAEFLGRELGLGADRILIRFHPLEPWQIPFVIRLLQCPTFQSEQPRQRFKGDPSREQV
;
A
#
# COMPACT_ATOMS: atom_id res chain seq x y z
N MET A 1 3.77 1.31 -8.58
CA MET A 1 3.48 -0.10 -8.31
C MET A 1 3.28 -0.25 -6.82
N PRO A 2 2.04 -0.17 -6.35
CA PRO A 2 1.71 -0.49 -4.97
C PRO A 2 1.54 -2.00 -4.76
N PHE A 3 2.04 -2.50 -3.64
CA PHE A 3 1.61 -3.78 -3.06
C PHE A 3 0.79 -3.44 -1.82
N VAL A 4 -0.40 -4.04 -1.71
CA VAL A 4 -1.32 -3.83 -0.59
C VAL A 4 -1.70 -5.18 -0.04
N GLU A 5 -1.35 -5.43 1.22
CA GLU A 5 -1.71 -6.66 1.92
C GLU A 5 -2.61 -6.32 3.10
N LEU A 6 -3.81 -6.89 3.10
CA LEU A 6 -4.77 -6.79 4.18
C LEU A 6 -4.77 -8.09 4.99
N GLU A 7 -4.50 -7.98 6.28
CA GLU A 7 -4.58 -9.09 7.23
C GLU A 7 -5.67 -8.77 8.26
N THR A 8 -6.57 -9.72 8.52
CA THR A 8 -7.68 -9.53 9.46
C THR A 8 -8.07 -10.83 10.16
N ASN A 9 -8.52 -10.71 11.41
CA ASN A 9 -9.17 -11.79 12.16
C ASN A 9 -10.68 -11.88 11.88
N VAL A 10 -11.22 -11.06 10.97
CA VAL A 10 -12.58 -11.24 10.48
C VAL A 10 -12.65 -12.59 9.72
N PRO A 11 -13.63 -13.46 10.03
CA PRO A 11 -13.77 -14.75 9.35
C PRO A 11 -13.94 -14.57 7.85
N ALA A 12 -13.33 -15.44 7.04
CA ALA A 12 -13.31 -15.34 5.60
C ALA A 12 -14.71 -15.53 5.01
N ALA A 13 -15.55 -16.30 5.72
CA ALA A 13 -16.98 -16.42 5.42
C ALA A 13 -17.76 -15.09 5.49
N GLN A 14 -17.26 -14.10 6.24
CA GLN A 14 -17.89 -12.77 6.37
C GLN A 14 -17.27 -11.73 5.42
N LEU A 15 -16.14 -12.05 4.78
CA LEU A 15 -15.47 -11.14 3.86
C LEU A 15 -16.16 -11.14 2.48
N PRO A 16 -16.34 -9.97 1.84
CA PRO A 16 -16.78 -9.91 0.46
C PRO A 16 -15.81 -10.67 -0.46
N ARG A 17 -16.33 -11.53 -1.33
CA ARG A 17 -15.49 -12.33 -2.26
C ARG A 17 -14.67 -11.46 -3.22
N ASP A 18 -15.17 -10.28 -3.55
CA ASP A 18 -14.54 -9.30 -4.42
C ASP A 18 -13.69 -8.26 -3.66
N LEU A 19 -13.49 -8.44 -2.35
CA LEU A 19 -12.69 -7.53 -1.51
C LEU A 19 -11.27 -7.29 -2.06
N PRO A 20 -10.51 -8.27 -2.56
CA PRO A 20 -9.20 -8.01 -3.16
C PRO A 20 -9.25 -7.06 -4.37
N ALA A 21 -10.26 -7.23 -5.24
CA ALA A 21 -10.44 -6.37 -6.41
C ALA A 21 -10.86 -4.96 -5.99
N ARG A 22 -11.77 -4.83 -5.02
CA ARG A 22 -12.16 -3.54 -4.45
C ARG A 22 -11.00 -2.82 -3.78
N LEU A 23 -10.17 -3.56 -3.03
CA LEU A 23 -8.97 -3.03 -2.39
C LEU A 23 -7.96 -2.54 -3.44
N SER A 24 -7.81 -3.26 -4.55
CA SER A 24 -6.97 -2.84 -5.69
C SER A 24 -7.43 -1.49 -6.27
N ALA A 25 -8.72 -1.39 -6.61
CA ALA A 25 -9.31 -0.16 -7.15
C ALA A 25 -9.23 1.02 -6.15
N ALA A 26 -9.52 0.76 -4.88
CA ALA A 26 -9.40 1.77 -3.82
C ALA A 26 -7.94 2.24 -3.66
N ALA A 27 -6.98 1.32 -3.60
CA ALA A 27 -5.56 1.66 -3.49
C ALA A 27 -5.05 2.45 -4.70
N ALA A 28 -5.50 2.11 -5.91
CA ALA A 28 -5.20 2.87 -7.13
C ALA A 28 -5.65 4.34 -6.99
N ALA A 29 -6.90 4.56 -6.58
CA ALA A 29 -7.49 5.87 -6.39
C ALA A 29 -6.91 6.66 -5.20
N ILE A 30 -6.51 5.97 -4.13
CA ILE A 30 -5.93 6.58 -2.93
C ILE A 30 -4.48 7.01 -3.20
N LEU A 31 -3.69 6.15 -3.85
CA LEU A 31 -2.26 6.36 -4.08
C LEU A 31 -1.96 7.10 -5.39
N GLY A 32 -2.98 7.38 -6.21
CA GLY A 32 -2.82 8.05 -7.51
C GLY A 32 -1.96 7.23 -8.48
N LYS A 33 -2.10 5.90 -8.46
CA LYS A 33 -1.36 4.97 -9.34
C LYS A 33 -2.35 4.21 -10.24
N PRO A 34 -1.96 3.82 -11.46
CA PRO A 34 -2.80 2.98 -12.32
C PRO A 34 -3.11 1.65 -11.62
N GLU A 35 -4.37 1.21 -11.71
CA GLU A 35 -4.84 -0.02 -11.07
C GLU A 35 -4.13 -1.27 -11.62
N GLU A 36 -3.82 -1.30 -12.91
CA GLU A 36 -2.99 -2.33 -13.56
C GLU A 36 -1.61 -2.54 -12.92
N ARG A 37 -1.15 -1.61 -12.07
CA ARG A 37 0.12 -1.68 -11.35
C ARG A 37 -0.04 -1.93 -9.84
N VAL A 38 -1.25 -2.19 -9.38
CA VAL A 38 -1.57 -2.49 -7.99
C VAL A 38 -1.69 -3.99 -7.82
N ALA A 39 -0.99 -4.53 -6.82
CA ALA A 39 -1.18 -5.91 -6.36
C ALA A 39 -1.86 -5.87 -4.99
N ALA A 40 -3.05 -6.46 -4.87
CA ALA A 40 -3.82 -6.51 -3.63
C ALA A 40 -4.01 -7.96 -3.17
N THR A 41 -3.74 -8.23 -1.90
CA THR A 41 -4.01 -9.54 -1.27
C THR A 41 -4.80 -9.34 0.02
N VAL A 42 -5.64 -10.33 0.34
CA VAL A 42 -6.44 -10.36 1.56
C VAL A 42 -6.23 -11.70 2.24
N LYS A 43 -5.80 -11.67 3.49
CA LYS A 43 -5.67 -12.83 4.37
C LYS A 43 -6.69 -12.66 5.50
N GLY A 44 -7.79 -13.41 5.42
CA GLY A 44 -8.78 -13.53 6.49
C GLY A 44 -8.47 -14.72 7.40
N GLU A 45 -9.27 -14.88 8.47
CA GLU A 45 -9.18 -16.03 9.40
C GLU A 45 -7.79 -16.21 10.02
N LEU A 46 -6.98 -15.15 10.08
CA LEU A 46 -5.80 -15.22 10.92
C LEU A 46 -6.27 -15.38 12.37
N GLU A 47 -5.61 -16.27 13.10
CA GLU A 47 -5.35 -16.07 14.53
C GLU A 47 -4.45 -14.84 14.66
N LEU A 48 -5.00 -13.69 14.27
CA LEU A 48 -4.53 -12.41 14.65
C LEU A 48 -4.82 -12.37 16.16
N ALA A 49 -3.95 -13.01 16.92
CA ALA A 49 -3.65 -12.66 18.29
C ALA A 49 -2.99 -11.27 18.32
N LEU A 50 -3.40 -10.37 17.42
CA LEU A 50 -3.21 -8.95 17.52
C LEU A 50 -4.12 -8.53 18.67
N ALA A 51 -3.55 -8.63 19.86
CA ALA A 51 -3.99 -7.90 21.02
C ALA A 51 -3.79 -6.40 20.73
N MET A 52 -4.57 -5.84 19.80
CA MET A 52 -4.60 -4.39 19.58
C MET A 52 -5.12 -3.77 20.86
N GLY A 53 -4.22 -3.17 21.63
CA GLY A 53 -4.51 -2.72 22.99
C GLY A 53 -4.91 -3.84 23.95
N GLY A 54 -4.43 -5.08 23.77
CA GLY A 54 -4.76 -6.19 24.68
C GLY A 54 -6.03 -6.99 24.32
N SER A 55 -6.73 -6.63 23.24
CA SER A 55 -8.05 -7.18 22.90
C SER A 55 -8.04 -8.04 21.64
N ALA A 56 -8.71 -9.19 21.68
CA ALA A 56 -8.92 -10.09 20.53
C ALA A 56 -10.16 -9.74 19.68
N ALA A 57 -10.68 -8.52 19.81
CA ALA A 57 -11.80 -8.05 19.00
C ALA A 57 -11.44 -7.96 17.49
N PRO A 58 -12.43 -7.94 16.58
CA PRO A 58 -12.19 -7.79 15.15
C PRO A 58 -11.32 -6.58 14.83
N GLY A 59 -10.36 -6.77 13.91
CA GLY A 59 -9.36 -5.80 13.55
C GLY A 59 -8.68 -6.10 12.22
N ALA A 60 -7.98 -5.09 11.69
CA ALA A 60 -7.28 -5.19 10.42
C ALA A 60 -5.89 -4.53 10.49
N LEU A 61 -4.92 -5.18 9.85
CA LEU A 61 -3.60 -4.65 9.57
C LEU A 61 -3.44 -4.52 8.05
N LEU A 62 -3.28 -3.30 7.57
CA LEU A 62 -3.01 -3.00 6.18
C LEU A 62 -1.54 -2.62 6.03
N SER A 63 -0.78 -3.38 5.23
CA SER A 63 0.56 -2.99 4.83
C SER A 63 0.54 -2.48 3.39
N VAL A 64 1.10 -1.28 3.19
CA VAL A 64 1.12 -0.57 1.90
C VAL A 64 2.56 -0.30 1.51
N TRP A 65 3.03 -0.95 0.44
CA TRP A 65 4.33 -0.70 -0.14
C TRP A 65 4.19 0.04 -1.46
N ALA A 66 4.91 1.15 -1.66
CA ALA A 66 4.84 1.86 -2.94
C ALA A 66 6.09 2.69 -3.26
N VAL A 67 6.40 2.77 -4.55
CA VAL A 67 7.45 3.67 -5.07
C VAL A 67 6.88 5.08 -5.26
N GLY A 68 7.44 6.05 -4.53
CA GLY A 68 7.17 7.48 -4.68
C GLY A 68 5.74 7.93 -4.37
N ALA A 69 5.03 7.21 -3.49
CA ALA A 69 3.66 7.58 -3.06
C ALA A 69 3.44 7.57 -1.54
N VAL A 70 4.35 6.96 -0.78
CA VAL A 70 4.17 6.75 0.67
C VAL A 70 5.38 7.21 1.50
N GLY A 71 6.18 8.11 0.93
CA GLY A 71 7.47 8.56 1.48
C GLY A 71 7.37 9.75 2.44
N SER A 72 6.19 10.35 2.64
CA SER A 72 6.02 11.51 3.51
C SER A 72 4.85 11.36 4.49
N ALA A 73 4.97 11.97 5.66
CA ALA A 73 3.93 11.93 6.70
C ALA A 73 2.63 12.61 6.25
N GLU A 74 2.70 13.65 5.43
CA GLU A 74 1.54 14.39 4.92
C GLU A 74 0.71 13.55 3.95
N GLN A 75 1.36 12.90 2.97
CA GLN A 75 0.71 11.95 2.06
C GLN A 75 0.08 10.81 2.86
N ASN A 76 0.86 10.21 3.78
CA ASN A 76 0.40 9.07 4.56
C ASN A 76 -0.76 9.43 5.48
N ARG A 77 -0.85 10.65 6.03
CA ARG A 77 -2.03 11.10 6.80
C ARG A 77 -3.30 11.06 5.95
N THR A 78 -3.23 11.57 4.71
CA THR A 78 -4.36 11.58 3.78
C THR A 78 -4.72 10.16 3.33
N HIS A 79 -3.71 9.34 3.01
CA HIS A 79 -3.92 7.94 2.63
C HIS A 79 -4.53 7.13 3.76
N SER A 80 -4.06 7.29 5.00
CA SER A 80 -4.60 6.61 6.18
C SER A 80 -6.08 6.87 6.36
N ALA A 81 -6.52 8.13 6.27
CA ALA A 81 -7.92 8.47 6.44
C ALA A 81 -8.81 7.77 5.40
N ARG A 82 -8.39 7.79 4.12
CA ARG A 82 -9.15 7.18 3.02
C ARG A 82 -9.15 5.64 3.08
N PHE A 83 -8.03 5.03 3.47
CA PHE A 83 -7.96 3.58 3.66
C PHE A 83 -8.78 3.13 4.87
N ALA A 84 -8.74 3.87 5.98
CA ALA A 84 -9.54 3.58 7.17
C ALA A 84 -11.04 3.69 6.87
N GLU A 85 -11.46 4.70 6.12
CA GLU A 85 -12.86 4.83 5.65
C GLU A 85 -13.29 3.64 4.79
N PHE A 86 -12.48 3.28 3.80
CA PHE A 86 -12.74 2.13 2.93
C PHE A 86 -12.85 0.82 3.73
N LEU A 87 -11.84 0.50 4.55
CA LEU A 87 -11.80 -0.73 5.32
C LEU A 87 -12.89 -0.77 6.40
N GLY A 88 -13.19 0.36 7.04
CA GLY A 88 -14.27 0.44 8.01
C GLY A 88 -15.63 0.10 7.39
N ARG A 89 -15.87 0.52 6.15
CA ARG A 89 -17.09 0.17 5.41
C ARG A 89 -17.12 -1.29 4.97
N GLU A 90 -16.04 -1.81 4.38
CA GLU A 90 -16.04 -3.18 3.85
C GLU A 90 -15.99 -4.26 4.96
N LEU A 91 -15.40 -3.95 6.12
CA LEU A 91 -15.20 -4.90 7.23
C LEU A 91 -16.10 -4.64 8.45
N GLY A 92 -16.83 -3.52 8.48
CA GLY A 92 -17.62 -3.12 9.65
C GLY A 92 -16.78 -2.76 10.88
N LEU A 93 -15.57 -2.22 10.66
CA LEU A 93 -14.61 -1.90 11.73
C LEU A 93 -14.57 -0.40 12.03
N GLY A 94 -14.34 -0.07 13.30
CA GLY A 94 -13.96 1.29 13.70
C GLY A 94 -12.53 1.62 13.26
N ALA A 95 -12.24 2.91 13.04
CA ALA A 95 -10.90 3.37 12.65
C ALA A 95 -9.82 3.04 13.70
N ASP A 96 -10.20 2.90 14.97
CA ASP A 96 -9.35 2.45 16.08
C ASP A 96 -8.92 0.99 15.97
N ARG A 97 -9.59 0.20 15.13
CA ARG A 97 -9.32 -1.21 14.86
C ARG A 97 -8.62 -1.46 13.53
N ILE A 98 -8.16 -0.39 12.87
CA ILE A 98 -7.47 -0.47 11.59
C ILE A 98 -6.07 0.13 11.75
N LEU A 99 -5.05 -0.71 11.68
CA LEU A 99 -3.65 -0.28 11.67
C LEU A 99 -3.13 -0.28 10.24
N ILE A 100 -2.45 0.81 9.86
CA ILE A 100 -1.90 0.96 8.51
C ILE A 100 -0.42 1.22 8.62
N ARG A 101 0.38 0.41 7.91
CA ARG A 101 1.83 0.55 7.85
C ARG A 101 2.27 0.85 6.43
N PHE A 102 2.94 1.98 6.27
CA PHE A 102 3.49 2.42 4.99
C PHE A 102 4.96 2.06 4.87
N HIS A 103 5.32 1.51 3.72
CA HIS A 103 6.67 1.10 3.39
C HIS A 103 7.08 1.80 2.08
N PRO A 104 7.87 2.88 2.14
CA PRO A 104 8.44 3.44 0.92
C PRO A 104 9.34 2.40 0.27
N LEU A 105 9.14 2.20 -1.03
CA LEU A 105 9.99 1.33 -1.84
C LEU A 105 10.81 2.15 -2.80
N GLU A 106 12.01 1.65 -3.03
CA GLU A 106 12.91 2.13 -4.04
C GLU A 106 12.79 1.31 -5.33
N PRO A 107 13.01 1.92 -6.51
CA PRO A 107 12.80 1.24 -7.78
C PRO A 107 13.54 -0.09 -7.96
N TRP A 108 14.75 -0.22 -7.38
CA TRP A 108 15.56 -1.44 -7.47
C TRP A 108 15.01 -2.62 -6.65
N GLN A 109 14.08 -2.37 -5.72
CA GLN A 109 13.47 -3.45 -4.93
C GLN A 109 12.39 -4.20 -5.72
N ILE A 110 11.99 -3.68 -6.90
CA ILE A 110 10.96 -4.27 -7.74
C ILE A 110 11.55 -4.47 -9.14
N PRO A 111 11.97 -5.69 -9.52
CA PRO A 111 12.56 -5.96 -10.83
C PRO A 111 11.71 -5.50 -12.02
N PHE A 112 10.38 -5.56 -11.90
CA PHE A 112 9.47 -5.05 -12.91
C PHE A 112 9.60 -3.51 -13.09
N VAL A 113 9.82 -2.74 -12.02
CA VAL A 113 10.10 -1.30 -12.10
C VAL A 113 11.46 -1.05 -12.76
N ILE A 114 12.49 -1.84 -12.44
CA ILE A 114 13.82 -1.72 -13.06
C ILE A 114 13.69 -1.82 -14.59
N ARG A 115 12.96 -2.83 -15.07
CA ARG A 115 12.70 -3.03 -16.50
C ARG A 115 11.96 -1.85 -17.12
N LEU A 116 10.96 -1.27 -16.44
CA LEU A 116 10.26 -0.09 -16.94
C LEU A 116 11.17 1.14 -16.98
N LEU A 117 12.02 1.36 -15.97
CA LEU A 117 12.97 2.47 -15.98
C LEU A 117 14.05 2.34 -17.05
N GLN A 118 14.37 1.12 -17.48
CA GLN A 118 15.26 0.86 -18.62
C GLN A 118 14.55 0.93 -19.97
N CYS A 119 13.23 1.08 -19.99
CA CYS A 119 12.42 1.14 -21.20
C CYS A 119 12.43 2.58 -21.77
N PRO A 120 12.95 2.81 -23.01
CA PRO A 120 13.12 4.16 -23.56
C PRO A 120 11.82 4.96 -23.63
N THR A 121 10.70 4.29 -23.95
CA THR A 121 9.36 4.89 -24.05
C THR A 121 8.85 5.40 -22.70
N PHE A 122 9.16 4.69 -21.61
CA PHE A 122 8.73 5.09 -20.28
C PHE A 122 9.57 6.26 -19.73
N GLN A 123 10.84 6.34 -20.12
CA GLN A 123 11.70 7.47 -19.77
C GLN A 123 11.26 8.78 -20.46
N SER A 124 10.70 8.71 -21.67
CA SER A 124 10.20 9.91 -22.38
C SER A 124 8.89 10.48 -21.81
N GLU A 125 8.11 9.67 -21.08
CA GLU A 125 6.80 10.05 -20.53
C GLU A 125 6.87 10.52 -19.06
N GLN A 126 8.01 10.34 -18.38
CA GLN A 126 8.20 10.83 -17.02
C GLN A 126 8.50 12.34 -17.05
N PRO A 127 7.79 13.20 -16.29
CA PRO A 127 8.23 14.57 -16.09
C PRO A 127 9.64 14.51 -15.49
N ARG A 128 10.61 15.23 -16.07
CA ARG A 128 12.03 15.22 -15.67
C ARG A 128 12.21 15.54 -14.19
N GLN A 129 12.01 14.57 -13.30
CA GLN A 129 12.52 14.63 -11.96
C GLN A 129 14.00 14.33 -12.09
N ARG A 130 14.80 15.40 -12.19
CA ARG A 130 16.24 15.32 -12.02
C ARG A 130 16.49 14.64 -10.67
N PHE A 131 16.83 13.36 -10.70
CA PHE A 131 17.71 12.78 -9.71
C PHE A 131 19.00 13.60 -9.79
N LYS A 132 19.15 14.61 -8.93
CA LYS A 132 20.47 15.14 -8.61
C LYS A 132 21.19 14.00 -7.91
N GLY A 133 21.96 13.23 -8.67
CA GLY A 133 23.00 12.41 -8.09
C GLY A 133 23.88 13.32 -7.25
N ASP A 134 24.07 12.95 -6.00
CA ASP A 134 24.99 13.61 -5.10
C ASP A 134 26.42 13.42 -5.65
N PRO A 135 27.14 14.49 -6.06
CA PRO A 135 28.45 14.36 -6.68
C PRO A 135 29.57 14.02 -5.67
N SER A 136 29.24 13.71 -4.42
CA SER A 136 30.22 13.53 -3.34
C SER A 136 30.84 12.13 -3.22
N ARG A 137 30.80 11.28 -4.26
CA ARG A 137 31.39 9.93 -4.19
C ARG A 137 32.48 9.59 -5.22
N GLU A 138 33.03 10.58 -5.92
CA GLU A 138 34.34 10.44 -6.57
C GLU A 138 35.36 11.31 -5.84
N GLN A 139 36.09 10.68 -4.93
CA GLN A 139 37.41 11.01 -4.36
C GLN A 139 37.44 10.67 -2.86
N VAL A 140 37.77 9.42 -2.53
CA VAL A 140 38.91 9.00 -1.68
C VAL A 140 39.25 7.56 -2.04
#